data_AF-A0A1B3NRL8-F1
#
_entry.id   AF-A0A1B3NRL8-F1
#
_cell.length_a   1.000
_cell.length_b   1.000
_cell.length_c   1.000
_cell.angle_alpha   90.00
_cell.angle_beta   90.00
_cell.angle_gamma   90.00
#
_symmetry.space_group_name_H-M   'P 1'
#
loop_
_entity.id
_entity.type
_entity.pdbx_description
1 polymer ?
#
loop_
_entity_poly.entity_id
_entity_poly.type
_entity_poly.pdbx_seq_one_letter_code
_entity_poly.pdbx_strand_id
1 'polypeptide(L)'
;MTPFFDPAKLRQHRQEQAAHGFPLLRACPNTAAIARITFLDTLAPAEREDFANQLSCLEDEQASRPWSPHTDFQEMVRAFPLLVRFFGGSSGLHPPQATALDIRQVPVKLMAKLLAEAGAGGLEAIGKTLTLSDEPESRRPSSAHAASLDEAVPVAPARLRKLIGRMMSDRFGATAQAIDKQSMVYDALVPAGQLRLHAKFSPPGRMTLQLGYHIEMRPRSPGQQWLADYETVWRTPGVWDYLTESNAERSIVHLGTLIGVCLALL
;
A
#
# COMPACT_ATOMS: atom_id res chain seq x y z
N MET A 1 -8.03 -14.61 16.45
CA MET A 1 -7.36 -13.29 16.37
C MET A 1 -8.47 -12.27 16.20
N THR A 2 -8.56 -11.22 17.02
CA THR A 2 -9.61 -10.20 16.86
C THR A 2 -9.40 -9.49 15.52
N PRO A 3 -10.43 -9.36 14.66
CA PRO A 3 -10.29 -8.66 13.38
C PRO A 3 -9.87 -7.21 13.64
N PHE A 4 -9.03 -6.61 12.80
CA PHE A 4 -8.54 -5.25 13.07
C PHE A 4 -9.60 -4.16 12.85
N PHE A 5 -10.64 -4.48 12.09
CA PHE A 5 -11.76 -3.62 11.74
C PHE A 5 -13.07 -4.37 12.02
N ASP A 6 -14.18 -3.63 12.14
CA ASP A 6 -15.51 -4.21 12.09
C ASP A 6 -15.71 -4.96 10.75
N PRO A 7 -15.98 -6.28 10.76
CA PRO A 7 -16.07 -7.08 9.54
C PRO A 7 -17.16 -6.63 8.56
N ALA A 8 -18.29 -6.13 9.08
CA ALA A 8 -19.40 -5.67 8.25
C ALA A 8 -19.04 -4.35 7.57
N LYS A 9 -18.48 -3.39 8.31
CA LYS A 9 -17.98 -2.13 7.75
C LYS A 9 -16.87 -2.36 6.73
N LEU A 10 -15.94 -3.26 7.03
CA LEU A 10 -14.83 -3.60 6.14
C LEU A 10 -15.33 -4.19 4.81
N ARG A 11 -16.29 -5.13 4.88
CA ARG A 11 -16.93 -5.70 3.68
C ARG A 11 -17.62 -4.63 2.86
N GLN A 12 -18.45 -3.80 3.50
CA GLN A 12 -19.16 -2.70 2.83
C GLN A 12 -18.18 -1.74 2.14
N HIS A 13 -17.13 -1.31 2.86
CA HIS A 13 -16.11 -0.42 2.32
C HIS A 13 -15.38 -1.01 1.11
N ARG A 14 -15.07 -2.32 1.13
CA ARG A 14 -14.46 -3.00 -0.02
C ARG A 14 -15.38 -3.02 -1.23
N GLN A 15 -16.68 -3.27 -1.03
CA GLN A 15 -17.69 -3.24 -2.10
C GLN A 15 -17.81 -1.85 -2.70
N GLU A 16 -17.91 -0.81 -1.87
CA GLU A 16 -17.96 0.59 -2.32
C GLU A 16 -16.68 0.98 -3.10
N GLN A 17 -15.51 0.62 -2.60
CA GLN A 17 -14.25 0.86 -3.32
C GLN A 17 -14.24 0.13 -4.66
N ALA A 18 -14.69 -1.12 -4.74
CA ALA A 18 -14.73 -1.87 -6.00
C ALA A 18 -15.68 -1.23 -7.03
N ALA A 19 -16.89 -0.87 -6.62
CA ALA A 19 -17.89 -0.21 -7.47
C ALA A 19 -17.38 1.13 -8.04
N HIS A 20 -16.50 1.82 -7.33
CA HIS A 20 -15.89 3.09 -7.75
C HIS A 20 -14.48 2.95 -8.35
N GLY A 21 -13.99 1.74 -8.63
CA GLY A 21 -12.69 1.53 -9.27
C GLY A 21 -11.48 1.77 -8.37
N PHE A 22 -11.64 1.51 -7.07
CA PHE A 22 -10.64 1.54 -6.00
C PHE A 22 -9.91 2.88 -5.82
N PRO A 23 -10.64 4.01 -5.68
CA PRO A 23 -10.04 5.34 -5.69
C PRO A 23 -9.00 5.56 -4.59
N LEU A 24 -9.22 5.01 -3.39
CA LEU A 24 -8.26 5.18 -2.28
C LEU A 24 -7.00 4.35 -2.47
N LEU A 25 -7.14 3.10 -2.93
CA LEU A 25 -5.99 2.23 -3.19
C LEU A 25 -5.16 2.76 -4.37
N ARG A 26 -5.81 3.28 -5.42
CA ARG A 26 -5.14 3.89 -6.58
C ARG A 26 -4.30 5.12 -6.22
N ALA A 27 -4.66 5.83 -5.16
CA ALA A 27 -3.93 6.99 -4.68
C ALA A 27 -2.78 6.65 -3.70
N CYS A 28 -2.59 5.38 -3.31
CA CYS A 28 -1.46 4.95 -2.48
C CYS A 28 -0.15 4.88 -3.30
N PRO A 29 0.89 5.67 -2.96
CA PRO A 29 2.20 5.66 -3.64
C PRO A 29 3.05 4.45 -3.20
N ASN A 30 2.54 3.26 -3.49
CA ASN A 30 3.05 1.97 -3.04
C ASN A 30 3.04 1.02 -4.24
N THR A 31 4.21 0.51 -4.64
CA THR A 31 4.35 -0.38 -5.80
C THR A 31 3.49 -1.64 -5.70
N ALA A 32 3.24 -2.18 -4.50
CA ALA A 32 2.34 -3.30 -4.29
C ALA A 32 0.86 -2.92 -4.45
N ALA A 33 0.46 -1.69 -4.07
CA ALA A 33 -0.86 -1.16 -4.38
C ALA A 33 -1.04 -0.94 -5.88
N ILE A 34 -0.03 -0.37 -6.54
CA ILE A 34 0.00 -0.14 -7.99
C ILE A 34 -0.08 -1.47 -8.76
N ALA A 35 0.68 -2.49 -8.34
CA ALA A 35 0.60 -3.84 -8.93
C ALA A 35 -0.82 -4.41 -8.82
N ARG A 36 -1.47 -4.24 -7.66
CA ARG A 36 -2.85 -4.67 -7.47
C ARG A 36 -3.82 -3.92 -8.37
N ILE A 37 -3.73 -2.60 -8.44
CA ILE A 37 -4.59 -1.80 -9.32
C ILE A 37 -4.36 -2.18 -10.80
N THR A 38 -3.12 -2.42 -11.19
CA THR A 38 -2.79 -2.87 -12.55
C THR A 38 -3.50 -4.18 -12.89
N PHE A 39 -3.53 -5.15 -11.96
CA PHE A 39 -4.31 -6.38 -12.12
C PHE A 39 -5.82 -6.12 -12.15
N LEU A 40 -6.36 -5.35 -11.20
CA LEU A 40 -7.79 -5.06 -11.11
C LEU A 40 -8.32 -4.31 -12.33
N ASP A 41 -7.48 -3.48 -12.95
CA ASP A 41 -7.82 -2.75 -14.18
C ASP A 41 -8.00 -3.69 -15.38
N THR A 42 -7.42 -4.90 -15.34
CA THR A 42 -7.65 -5.96 -16.35
C THR A 42 -8.99 -6.70 -16.19
N LEU A 43 -9.63 -6.56 -15.03
CA LEU A 43 -10.89 -7.23 -14.73
C LEU A 43 -12.09 -6.38 -15.18
N ALA A 44 -13.17 -7.06 -15.56
CA ALA A 44 -14.46 -6.41 -15.78
C ALA A 44 -15.01 -5.83 -14.45
N PRO A 45 -15.90 -4.82 -14.48
CA PRO A 45 -16.46 -4.23 -13.25
C PRO A 45 -17.05 -5.24 -12.26
N ALA A 46 -17.82 -6.23 -12.74
CA ALA A 46 -18.38 -7.29 -11.89
C ALA A 46 -17.28 -8.16 -11.23
N GLU A 47 -16.21 -8.49 -11.96
CA GLU A 47 -15.08 -9.25 -11.41
C GLU A 47 -14.31 -8.45 -10.35
N ARG A 48 -14.30 -7.10 -10.42
CA ARG A 48 -13.69 -6.26 -9.38
C ARG A 48 -14.47 -6.33 -8.07
N GLU A 49 -15.80 -6.30 -8.15
CA GLU A 49 -16.69 -6.49 -7.01
C GLU A 49 -16.53 -7.91 -6.43
N ASP A 50 -16.47 -8.92 -7.29
CA ASP A 50 -16.21 -10.31 -6.87
C ASP A 50 -14.85 -10.47 -6.19
N PHE A 51 -13.79 -9.81 -6.68
CA PHE A 51 -12.48 -9.82 -6.03
C PHE A 51 -12.57 -9.25 -4.60
N ALA A 52 -13.24 -8.12 -4.42
CA ALA A 52 -13.45 -7.48 -3.13
C ALA A 52 -14.27 -8.37 -2.16
N ASN A 53 -15.27 -9.08 -2.69
CA ASN A 53 -16.05 -10.04 -1.93
C ASN A 53 -15.22 -11.27 -1.53
N GLN A 54 -14.47 -11.87 -2.46
CA GLN A 54 -13.58 -12.99 -2.19
C GLN A 54 -12.56 -12.67 -1.10
N LEU A 55 -12.00 -11.44 -1.10
CA LEU A 55 -11.07 -11.01 -0.05
C LEU A 55 -11.73 -10.98 1.34
N SER A 56 -12.99 -10.58 1.41
CA SER A 56 -13.77 -10.57 2.65
C SER A 56 -14.14 -11.98 3.10
N CYS A 57 -14.53 -12.86 2.17
CA CYS A 57 -14.78 -14.28 2.47
C CYS A 57 -13.52 -15.00 2.98
N LEU A 58 -12.35 -14.70 2.41
CA LEU A 58 -11.08 -15.23 2.87
C LEU A 58 -10.76 -14.81 4.31
N GLU A 59 -11.10 -13.58 4.70
CA GLU A 59 -10.93 -13.12 6.08
C GLU A 59 -11.88 -13.79 7.06
N ASP A 60 -13.14 -13.96 6.69
CA ASP A 60 -14.10 -14.73 7.48
C ASP A 60 -13.62 -16.17 7.67
N GLU A 61 -13.14 -16.80 6.59
CA GLU A 61 -12.60 -18.16 6.65
C GLU A 61 -11.40 -18.23 7.59
N GLN A 62 -10.46 -17.30 7.49
CA GLN A 62 -9.30 -17.23 8.38
C GLN A 62 -9.69 -16.99 9.84
N ALA A 63 -10.69 -16.14 10.09
CA ALA A 63 -11.17 -15.85 11.44
C ALA A 63 -11.90 -17.04 12.08
N SER A 64 -12.57 -17.87 11.26
CA SER A 64 -13.29 -19.06 11.74
C SER A 64 -12.38 -20.24 12.08
N ARG A 65 -11.14 -20.26 11.57
CA ARG A 65 -10.16 -21.32 11.83
C ARG A 65 -9.33 -21.04 13.09
N PRO A 66 -8.98 -22.06 13.90
CA PRO A 66 -7.98 -21.91 14.94
C PRO A 66 -6.68 -21.41 14.33
N TRP A 67 -6.04 -20.42 14.95
CA TRP A 67 -4.72 -19.97 14.51
C TRP A 67 -3.74 -21.14 14.61
N SER A 68 -3.18 -21.56 13.48
CA SER A 68 -2.13 -22.56 13.43
C SER A 68 -0.96 -22.00 12.62
N PRO A 69 0.30 -22.16 13.07
CA PRO A 69 1.49 -21.87 12.27
C PRO A 69 1.53 -22.65 10.95
N HIS A 70 0.75 -23.74 10.87
CA HIS A 70 0.62 -24.63 9.71
C HIS A 70 -0.65 -24.39 8.90
N THR A 71 -1.48 -23.37 9.21
CA THR A 71 -2.58 -23.02 8.30
C THR A 71 -1.97 -22.48 7.03
N ASP A 72 -1.94 -23.31 5.98
CA ASP A 72 -1.36 -22.91 4.73
C ASP A 72 -2.29 -21.91 4.05
N PHE A 73 -1.88 -20.64 4.03
CA PHE A 73 -2.54 -19.57 3.30
C PHE A 73 -2.84 -19.98 1.86
N GLN A 74 -1.97 -20.80 1.26
CA GLN A 74 -2.15 -21.32 -0.08
C GLN A 74 -3.41 -22.18 -0.22
N GLU A 75 -3.73 -23.01 0.77
CA GLU A 75 -4.92 -23.87 0.75
C GLU A 75 -6.22 -23.06 0.81
N MET A 76 -6.26 -22.05 1.67
CA MET A 76 -7.45 -21.18 1.79
C MET A 76 -7.67 -20.36 0.52
N VAL A 77 -6.59 -19.79 -0.04
CA VAL A 77 -6.69 -18.94 -1.25
C VAL A 77 -7.19 -19.75 -2.45
N ARG A 78 -6.94 -21.07 -2.53
CA ARG A 78 -7.41 -21.91 -3.66
C ARG A 78 -8.91 -21.89 -3.87
N ALA A 79 -9.71 -21.61 -2.82
CA ALA A 79 -11.16 -21.49 -2.93
C ALA A 79 -11.62 -20.19 -3.63
N PHE A 80 -10.70 -19.25 -3.89
CA PHE A 80 -10.99 -17.90 -4.38
C PHE A 80 -10.24 -17.62 -5.70
N PRO A 81 -10.84 -17.92 -6.87
CA PRO A 81 -10.13 -17.91 -8.15
C PRO A 81 -9.48 -16.57 -8.53
N LEU A 82 -10.10 -15.44 -8.20
CA LEU A 82 -9.53 -14.13 -8.51
C LEU A 82 -8.37 -13.79 -7.58
N LEU A 83 -8.42 -14.24 -6.32
CA LEU A 83 -7.30 -14.15 -5.39
C LEU A 83 -6.15 -15.06 -5.81
N VAL A 84 -6.42 -16.27 -6.31
CA VAL A 84 -5.38 -17.16 -6.89
C VAL A 84 -4.70 -16.51 -8.09
N ARG A 85 -5.46 -15.90 -9.00
CA ARG A 85 -4.90 -15.21 -10.17
C ARG A 85 -3.90 -14.12 -9.78
N PHE A 86 -4.12 -13.43 -8.65
CA PHE A 86 -3.24 -12.37 -8.17
C PHE A 86 -2.13 -12.87 -7.22
N PHE A 87 -2.49 -13.58 -6.15
CA PHE A 87 -1.56 -14.04 -5.11
C PHE A 87 -0.84 -15.34 -5.47
N GLY A 88 -1.30 -16.06 -6.50
CA GLY A 88 -0.84 -17.41 -6.81
C GLY A 88 0.66 -17.51 -7.01
N GLY A 89 1.26 -16.57 -7.75
CA GLY A 89 2.69 -16.58 -8.05
C GLY A 89 3.57 -16.48 -6.79
N SER A 90 3.19 -15.63 -5.83
CA SER A 90 3.86 -15.55 -4.52
C SER A 90 3.57 -16.74 -3.59
N SER A 91 2.54 -17.51 -3.92
CA SER A 91 2.02 -18.64 -3.15
C SER A 91 2.38 -19.99 -3.78
N GLY A 92 3.35 -20.05 -4.69
CA GLY A 92 3.75 -21.29 -5.38
C GLY A 92 2.68 -21.88 -6.31
N LEU A 93 1.56 -21.19 -6.52
CA LEU A 93 0.53 -21.54 -7.49
C LEU A 93 0.92 -20.87 -8.80
N HIS A 94 1.47 -21.63 -9.74
CA HIS A 94 1.94 -21.08 -11.02
C HIS A 94 0.81 -20.32 -11.74
N PRO A 95 0.84 -18.98 -11.80
CA PRO A 95 -0.02 -18.26 -12.71
C PRO A 95 0.42 -18.63 -14.13
N PRO A 96 -0.49 -18.80 -15.09
CA PRO A 96 -0.15 -19.24 -16.44
C PRO A 96 0.83 -18.32 -17.19
N GLN A 97 1.14 -17.13 -16.68
CA GLN A 97 2.06 -16.18 -17.29
C GLN A 97 2.95 -15.57 -16.21
N ALA A 98 4.25 -15.88 -16.23
CA ALA A 98 5.23 -15.00 -15.63
C ALA A 98 5.24 -13.71 -16.47
N THR A 99 4.49 -12.70 -16.04
CA THR A 99 4.41 -11.43 -16.75
C THR A 99 5.69 -10.66 -16.53
N ALA A 100 6.28 -10.16 -17.62
CA ALA A 100 7.40 -9.23 -17.59
C ALA A 100 7.11 -8.07 -16.62
N LEU A 101 8.14 -7.57 -15.93
CA LEU A 101 7.95 -6.58 -14.88
C LEU A 101 7.40 -5.27 -15.48
N ASP A 102 6.47 -4.64 -14.79
CA ASP A 102 5.94 -3.34 -15.18
C ASP A 102 6.74 -2.22 -14.51
N ILE A 103 7.10 -1.17 -15.25
CA ILE A 103 7.88 -0.05 -14.70
C ILE A 103 7.17 0.62 -13.51
N ARG A 104 5.84 0.57 -13.49
CA ARG A 104 4.99 1.11 -12.42
C ARG A 104 5.18 0.38 -11.09
N GLN A 105 5.73 -0.83 -11.12
CA GLN A 105 5.99 -1.67 -9.97
C GLN A 105 7.44 -1.55 -9.46
N VAL A 106 8.25 -0.68 -10.07
CA VAL A 106 9.62 -0.43 -9.64
C VAL A 106 9.64 0.70 -8.60
N PRO A 107 10.25 0.49 -7.41
CA PRO A 107 10.37 1.55 -6.40
C PRO A 107 11.07 2.79 -6.94
N VAL A 108 10.58 3.98 -6.60
CA VAL A 108 11.05 5.25 -7.23
C VAL A 108 12.54 5.53 -6.96
N LYS A 109 13.07 5.14 -5.80
CA LYS A 109 14.52 5.28 -5.52
C LYS A 109 15.36 4.38 -6.42
N LEU A 110 14.88 3.16 -6.69
CA LEU A 110 15.53 2.25 -7.62
C LEU A 110 15.40 2.79 -9.05
N MET A 111 14.21 3.25 -9.45
CA MET A 111 13.98 3.88 -10.75
C MET A 111 14.92 5.07 -11.00
N ALA A 112 15.00 6.01 -10.05
CA ALA A 112 15.89 7.16 -10.15
C ALA A 112 17.36 6.77 -10.32
N LYS A 113 17.81 5.76 -9.56
CA LYS A 113 19.16 5.23 -9.67
C LYS A 113 19.41 4.63 -11.06
N LEU A 114 18.49 3.79 -11.53
CA LEU A 114 18.60 3.15 -12.84
C LEU A 114 18.59 4.17 -13.98
N LEU A 115 17.75 5.21 -13.90
CA LEU A 115 17.72 6.31 -14.87
C LEU A 115 19.04 7.09 -14.89
N ALA A 116 19.64 7.33 -13.72
CA ALA A 116 20.94 7.98 -13.62
C ALA A 116 22.09 7.11 -14.19
N GLU A 117 22.02 5.79 -14.00
CA GLU A 117 23.04 4.83 -14.45
C GLU A 117 22.90 4.45 -15.94
N ALA A 118 21.70 4.52 -16.51
CA ALA A 118 21.42 4.09 -17.88
C ALA A 118 22.13 4.94 -18.96
N GLY A 119 22.56 6.16 -18.63
CA GLY A 119 23.24 7.07 -19.56
C GLY A 119 22.47 7.24 -20.88
N ALA A 120 23.15 7.12 -22.01
CA ALA A 120 22.53 7.24 -23.34
C ALA A 120 21.54 6.10 -23.69
N GLY A 121 21.61 4.96 -23.00
CA GLY A 121 20.72 3.81 -23.24
C GLY A 121 19.31 3.95 -22.63
N GLY A 122 19.14 4.90 -21.70
CA GLY A 122 17.85 5.27 -21.11
C GLY A 122 16.96 4.08 -20.71
N LEU A 123 15.68 4.17 -21.06
CA LEU A 123 14.67 3.14 -20.76
C LEU A 123 14.93 1.79 -21.41
N GLU A 124 15.60 1.75 -22.56
CA GLU A 124 15.89 0.49 -23.24
C GLU A 124 16.89 -0.36 -22.44
N ALA A 125 17.93 0.29 -21.89
CA ALA A 125 18.88 -0.37 -21.01
C ALA A 125 18.21 -0.89 -19.72
N ILE A 126 17.35 -0.07 -19.11
CA ILE A 126 16.56 -0.45 -17.93
C ILE A 126 15.64 -1.64 -18.25
N GLY A 127 14.97 -1.60 -19.40
CA GLY A 127 14.10 -2.67 -19.89
C GLY A 127 14.81 -4.02 -19.95
N LYS A 128 16.05 -4.05 -20.46
CA LYS A 128 16.89 -5.25 -20.50
C LYS A 128 17.30 -5.72 -19.10
N THR A 129 17.68 -4.81 -18.20
CA THR A 129 18.11 -5.15 -16.84
C THR A 129 16.99 -5.71 -15.97
N LEU A 130 15.78 -5.15 -16.10
CA LEU A 130 14.62 -5.53 -15.28
C LEU A 130 13.68 -6.50 -15.98
N THR A 131 13.99 -6.93 -17.22
CA THR A 131 13.08 -7.74 -18.05
C THR A 131 11.68 -7.11 -18.09
N LEU A 132 11.62 -5.81 -18.41
CA LEU A 132 10.35 -5.08 -18.49
C LEU A 132 9.52 -5.56 -19.67
N SER A 133 8.20 -5.43 -19.55
CA SER A 133 7.28 -5.67 -20.66
C SER A 133 7.56 -4.72 -21.85
N ASP A 134 7.38 -5.23 -23.06
CA ASP A 134 7.46 -4.44 -24.30
C ASP A 134 6.16 -3.64 -24.56
N GLU A 135 5.10 -3.92 -23.81
CA GLU A 135 3.85 -3.16 -23.87
C GLU A 135 4.07 -1.67 -23.55
N PRO A 136 3.65 -0.73 -24.42
CA PRO A 136 3.92 0.70 -24.24
C PRO A 136 3.42 1.26 -22.90
N GLU A 137 2.26 0.81 -22.41
CA GLU A 137 1.69 1.26 -21.14
C GLU A 137 2.50 0.78 -19.92
N SER A 138 3.16 -0.38 -20.03
CA SER A 138 4.03 -0.93 -18.97
C SER A 138 5.39 -0.23 -18.88
N ARG A 139 5.68 0.70 -19.78
CA ARG A 139 6.88 1.54 -19.79
C ARG A 139 6.61 2.99 -19.36
N ARG A 140 5.38 3.31 -18.96
CA ARG A 140 4.99 4.61 -18.41
C ARG A 140 4.85 4.54 -16.89
N PRO A 141 5.11 5.64 -16.16
CA PRO A 141 4.88 5.65 -14.71
C PRO A 141 3.39 5.53 -14.41
N SER A 142 3.05 5.25 -13.14
CA SER A 142 1.65 5.25 -12.72
C SER A 142 1.10 6.67 -12.84
N SER A 143 0.10 6.87 -13.68
CA SER A 143 -0.49 8.19 -13.96
C SER A 143 -1.11 8.85 -12.74
N ALA A 144 -1.46 8.09 -11.70
CA ALA A 144 -1.90 8.62 -10.41
C ALA A 144 -0.75 9.34 -9.65
N HIS A 145 0.49 8.98 -9.93
CA HIS A 145 1.65 9.37 -9.13
C HIS A 145 2.69 10.21 -9.87
N ALA A 146 2.80 10.08 -11.18
CA ALA A 146 3.71 10.87 -12.00
C ALA A 146 3.20 10.97 -13.45
N ALA A 147 3.36 12.14 -14.07
CA ALA A 147 2.97 12.34 -15.48
C ALA A 147 4.04 11.80 -16.46
N SER A 148 5.31 11.78 -16.05
CA SER A 148 6.43 11.25 -16.82
C SER A 148 7.49 10.65 -15.89
N LEU A 149 8.47 9.94 -16.46
CA LEU A 149 9.58 9.37 -15.68
C LEU A 149 10.57 10.42 -15.18
N ASP A 150 10.58 11.61 -15.78
CA ASP A 150 11.39 12.73 -15.28
C ASP A 150 10.93 13.19 -13.89
N GLU A 151 9.67 12.91 -13.54
CA GLU A 151 9.15 13.13 -12.20
C GLU A 151 9.54 12.03 -11.20
N ALA A 152 10.27 10.98 -11.60
CA ALA A 152 10.75 9.92 -10.72
C ALA A 152 11.90 10.38 -9.79
N VAL A 153 11.81 11.60 -9.28
CA VAL A 153 12.72 12.17 -8.29
C VAL A 153 12.22 11.77 -6.90
N PRO A 154 12.93 10.88 -6.17
CA PRO A 154 12.47 10.41 -4.86
C PRO A 154 12.44 11.56 -3.86
N VAL A 155 11.34 11.67 -3.12
CA VAL A 155 11.25 12.71 -2.10
C VAL A 155 12.27 12.51 -0.97
N ALA A 156 12.89 13.61 -0.54
CA ALA A 156 13.84 13.59 0.56
C ALA A 156 13.19 13.20 1.91
N PRO A 157 13.81 12.33 2.74
CA PRO A 157 13.24 11.93 4.03
C PRO A 157 12.97 13.09 4.99
N ALA A 158 13.75 14.18 4.94
CA ALA A 158 13.52 15.37 5.76
C ALA A 158 12.22 16.08 5.36
N ARG A 159 11.94 16.19 4.05
CA ARG A 159 10.69 16.75 3.53
C ARG A 159 9.50 15.88 3.93
N LEU A 160 9.61 14.55 3.79
CA LEU A 160 8.57 13.63 4.24
C LEU A 160 8.24 13.77 5.73
N ARG A 161 9.25 13.84 6.60
CA ARG A 161 9.04 14.09 8.04
C ARG A 161 8.24 15.37 8.28
N LYS A 162 8.62 16.47 7.62
CA LYS A 162 7.92 17.76 7.74
C LYS A 162 6.48 17.68 7.27
N LEU A 163 6.23 17.05 6.12
CA LEU A 163 4.89 16.90 5.55
C LEU A 163 3.98 16.06 6.47
N ILE A 164 4.47 14.90 6.93
CA ILE A 164 3.70 14.03 7.83
C ILE A 164 3.43 14.74 9.15
N GLY A 165 4.46 15.37 9.75
CA GLY A 165 4.29 16.09 11.01
C GLY A 165 3.27 17.22 10.91
N ARG A 166 3.31 17.99 9.82
CA ARG A 166 2.29 19.02 9.56
C ARG A 166 0.90 18.40 9.39
N MET A 167 0.75 17.38 8.55
CA MET A 167 -0.55 16.72 8.33
C MET A 167 -1.13 16.15 9.63
N MET A 168 -0.32 15.47 10.43
CA MET A 168 -0.75 14.87 11.69
C MET A 168 -1.14 15.94 12.73
N SER A 169 -0.38 17.04 12.80
CA SER A 169 -0.69 18.16 13.69
C SER A 169 -1.96 18.89 13.24
N ASP A 170 -2.04 19.30 11.97
CA ASP A 170 -3.15 20.09 11.42
C ASP A 170 -4.48 19.31 11.45
N ARG A 171 -4.46 17.99 11.15
CA ARG A 171 -5.69 17.19 11.01
C ARG A 171 -6.13 16.49 12.29
N PHE A 172 -5.19 16.08 13.14
CA PHE A 172 -5.48 15.26 14.32
C PHE A 172 -5.02 15.90 15.64
N GLY A 173 -4.41 17.09 15.61
CA GLY A 173 -3.82 17.70 16.81
C GLY A 173 -2.67 16.88 17.39
N ALA A 174 -1.98 16.10 16.56
CA ALA A 174 -0.96 15.17 17.02
C ALA A 174 0.30 15.88 17.51
N THR A 175 0.96 15.26 18.49
CA THR A 175 2.31 15.61 18.94
C THR A 175 3.31 14.61 18.38
N ALA A 176 4.47 15.10 17.95
CA ALA A 176 5.50 14.29 17.33
C ALA A 176 6.62 13.97 18.34
N GLN A 177 7.04 12.72 18.38
CA GLN A 177 8.17 12.23 19.19
C GLN A 177 9.15 11.48 18.29
N ALA A 178 10.43 11.87 18.32
CA ALA A 178 11.48 11.08 17.70
C ALA A 178 11.83 9.87 18.59
N ILE A 179 11.83 8.68 18.00
CA ILE A 179 12.25 7.44 18.69
C ILE A 179 13.71 7.13 18.37
N ASP A 180 14.08 7.27 17.10
CA ASP A 180 15.45 7.12 16.61
C ASP A 180 15.65 8.01 15.37
N LYS A 181 16.80 7.89 14.67
CA LYS A 181 17.12 8.71 13.49
C LYS A 181 16.17 8.48 12.31
N GLN A 182 15.58 7.30 12.20
CA GLN A 182 14.69 6.86 11.13
C GLN A 182 13.23 6.75 11.57
N SER A 183 12.91 6.85 12.85
CA SER A 183 11.57 6.57 13.37
C SER A 183 10.98 7.76 14.11
N MET A 184 9.77 8.14 13.74
CA MET A 184 8.94 9.13 14.41
C MET A 184 7.63 8.49 14.85
N VAL A 185 7.14 8.88 16.01
CA VAL A 185 5.80 8.55 16.49
C VAL A 185 4.99 9.83 16.57
N TYR A 186 3.75 9.78 16.09
CA TYR A 186 2.79 10.87 16.22
C TYR A 186 1.62 10.40 17.06
N ASP A 187 1.40 11.03 18.20
CA ASP A 187 0.35 10.70 19.16
C ASP A 187 -0.75 11.78 19.14
N ALA A 188 -2.00 11.36 18.98
CA ALA A 188 -3.18 12.22 19.00
C ALA A 188 -4.30 11.63 19.85
N LEU A 189 -5.05 12.48 20.56
CA LEU A 189 -6.30 12.09 21.18
C LEU A 189 -7.45 12.38 20.22
N VAL A 190 -8.11 11.33 19.75
CA VAL A 190 -9.29 11.41 18.88
C VAL A 190 -10.54 10.91 19.64
N PRO A 191 -11.76 11.11 19.11
CA PRO A 191 -12.97 10.63 19.78
C PRO A 191 -12.95 9.13 20.11
N ALA A 192 -12.38 8.32 19.22
CA ALA A 192 -12.28 6.85 19.38
C ALA A 192 -11.23 6.39 20.41
N GLY A 193 -10.30 7.26 20.84
CA GLY A 193 -9.19 6.86 21.71
C GLY A 193 -7.89 7.59 21.41
N GLN A 194 -6.78 6.97 21.79
CA GLN A 194 -5.45 7.45 21.45
C GLN A 194 -5.03 6.85 20.10
N LEU A 195 -4.95 7.71 19.10
CA LEU A 195 -4.38 7.42 17.79
C LEU A 195 -2.87 7.57 17.85
N ARG A 196 -2.15 6.59 17.32
CA ARG A 196 -0.70 6.63 17.20
C ARG A 196 -0.27 6.22 15.79
N LEU A 197 0.47 7.10 15.11
CA LEU A 197 1.11 6.80 13.84
C LEU A 197 2.61 6.58 14.08
N HIS A 198 3.09 5.38 13.82
CA HIS A 198 4.52 5.08 13.73
C HIS A 198 4.97 5.28 12.29
N ALA A 199 5.94 6.16 12.07
CA ALA A 199 6.50 6.42 10.75
C ALA A 199 8.00 6.07 10.75
N LYS A 200 8.38 5.12 9.91
CA LYS A 200 9.75 4.65 9.68
C LYS A 200 10.24 5.09 8.31
N PHE A 201 11.18 6.04 8.31
CA PHE A 201 11.82 6.56 7.12
C PHE A 201 12.95 5.65 6.66
N SER A 202 13.14 5.58 5.34
CA SER A 202 14.19 4.77 4.73
C SER A 202 15.59 5.16 5.24
N PRO A 203 16.42 4.19 5.67
CA PRO A 203 17.83 4.46 5.96
C PRO A 203 18.61 4.78 4.67
N PRO A 204 19.80 5.41 4.78
CA PRO A 204 20.69 5.59 3.64
C PRO A 204 20.96 4.28 2.90
N GLY A 205 21.02 4.33 1.57
CA GLY A 205 21.30 3.16 0.71
C GLY A 205 20.13 2.20 0.47
N ARG A 206 19.04 2.23 1.26
CA ARG A 206 17.89 1.34 1.03
C ARG A 206 17.01 1.84 -0.13
N MET A 207 16.92 1.09 -1.22
CA MET A 207 16.24 1.52 -2.46
C MET A 207 14.77 1.10 -2.57
N THR A 208 14.29 0.19 -1.72
CA THR A 208 12.93 -0.40 -1.81
C THR A 208 11.95 0.15 -0.78
N LEU A 209 12.29 1.27 -0.14
CA LEU A 209 11.50 1.87 0.93
C LEU A 209 11.75 3.37 0.93
N GLN A 210 10.69 4.16 1.14
CA GLN A 210 10.80 5.58 1.52
C GLN A 210 10.15 5.83 2.88
N LEU A 211 8.96 5.29 3.08
CA LEU A 211 8.19 5.37 4.31
C LEU A 211 7.53 4.01 4.58
N GLY A 212 7.88 3.37 5.68
CA GLY A 212 7.01 2.36 6.30
C GLY A 212 6.19 3.08 7.35
N TYR A 213 4.90 2.79 7.45
CA TYR A 213 4.10 3.36 8.52
C TYR A 213 3.22 2.31 9.15
N HIS A 214 2.85 2.56 10.41
CA HIS A 214 1.91 1.74 11.13
C HIS A 214 0.93 2.58 11.96
N ILE A 215 -0.36 2.26 11.93
CA ILE A 215 -1.39 2.91 12.76
C ILE A 215 -1.81 2.01 13.92
N GLU A 216 -1.65 2.56 15.11
CA GLU A 216 -2.11 2.00 16.39
C GLU A 216 -3.31 2.81 16.91
N MET A 217 -4.36 2.12 17.34
CA MET A 217 -5.44 2.70 18.12
C MET A 217 -5.51 2.04 19.50
N ARG A 218 -5.39 2.86 20.54
CA ARG A 218 -5.67 2.46 21.92
C ARG A 218 -7.02 3.04 22.34
N PRO A 219 -8.06 2.22 22.51
CA PRO A 219 -9.34 2.67 23.02
C PRO A 219 -9.19 3.21 24.45
N ARG A 220 -10.13 4.05 24.86
CA ARG A 220 -10.16 4.62 26.22
C ARG A 220 -10.43 3.57 27.31
N SER A 221 -11.01 2.44 26.92
CA SER A 221 -11.28 1.30 27.81
C SER A 221 -10.14 0.28 27.75
N PRO A 222 -9.69 -0.28 28.89
CA PRO A 222 -8.60 -1.25 28.92
C PRO A 222 -8.94 -2.53 28.14
N GLY A 223 -7.99 -3.06 27.36
CA GLY A 223 -8.03 -4.47 26.89
C GLY A 223 -8.11 -4.70 25.37
N GLN A 224 -8.24 -3.66 24.55
CA GLN A 224 -8.17 -3.80 23.09
C GLN A 224 -7.07 -2.90 22.53
N GLN A 225 -6.28 -3.39 21.60
CA GLN A 225 -5.40 -2.58 20.77
C GLN A 225 -5.71 -2.97 19.33
N TRP A 226 -6.03 -1.99 18.49
CA TRP A 226 -6.29 -2.23 17.08
C TRP A 226 -5.10 -1.71 16.29
N LEU A 227 -4.56 -2.57 15.42
CA LEU A 227 -3.36 -2.34 14.63
C LEU A 227 -3.77 -2.48 13.17
N ALA A 228 -3.91 -1.39 12.41
CA ALA A 228 -4.13 -1.56 10.97
C ALA A 228 -3.86 -0.31 10.14
N ASP A 229 -3.05 -0.53 9.12
CA ASP A 229 -2.79 0.44 8.05
C ASP A 229 -3.85 0.22 6.97
N TYR A 230 -4.20 1.25 6.22
CA TYR A 230 -5.24 1.11 5.21
C TYR A 230 -4.90 0.03 4.18
N GLU A 231 -3.63 -0.15 3.80
CA GLU A 231 -3.24 -1.19 2.85
C GLU A 231 -3.56 -2.60 3.32
N THR A 232 -3.69 -2.83 4.63
CA THR A 232 -4.11 -4.12 5.19
C THR A 232 -5.55 -4.49 4.82
N VAL A 233 -6.43 -3.49 4.59
CA VAL A 233 -7.77 -3.68 3.99
C VAL A 233 -7.69 -4.45 2.67
N TRP A 234 -6.56 -4.38 1.99
CA TRP A 234 -6.35 -5.04 0.71
C TRP A 234 -5.32 -6.17 0.78
N ARG A 235 -4.77 -6.48 1.96
CA ARG A 235 -3.57 -7.34 2.11
C ARG A 235 -2.37 -6.83 1.31
N THR A 236 -2.11 -5.53 1.39
CA THR A 236 -0.85 -4.91 0.96
C THR A 236 -0.09 -4.40 2.18
N PRO A 237 1.25 -4.44 2.18
CA PRO A 237 2.04 -3.83 3.24
C PRO A 237 1.89 -2.31 3.27
N GLY A 238 1.87 -1.71 4.46
CA GLY A 238 1.91 -0.25 4.70
C GLY A 238 3.28 0.37 4.38
N VAL A 239 3.79 0.13 3.18
CA VAL A 239 5.11 0.56 2.70
C VAL A 239 4.94 1.46 1.48
N TRP A 240 5.30 2.72 1.60
CA TRP A 240 5.32 3.67 0.50
C TRP A 240 6.74 3.81 -0.04
N ASP A 241 6.87 3.52 -1.33
CA ASP A 241 8.11 3.43 -2.08
C ASP A 241 8.01 4.06 -3.48
N TYR A 242 6.90 4.75 -3.76
CA TYR A 242 6.64 5.48 -5.01
C TYR A 242 6.33 6.98 -4.75
N LEU A 243 6.96 7.56 -3.74
CA LEU A 243 6.82 8.98 -3.38
C LEU A 243 7.82 9.85 -4.16
N THR A 244 7.32 10.73 -5.01
CA THR A 244 8.13 11.68 -5.78
C THR A 244 8.11 13.06 -5.15
N GLU A 245 9.07 13.92 -5.49
CA GLU A 245 9.01 15.33 -5.13
C GLU A 245 7.73 16.00 -5.68
N SER A 246 7.21 15.56 -6.84
CA SER A 246 5.97 16.09 -7.46
C SER A 246 4.67 15.60 -6.80
N ASN A 247 4.68 14.45 -6.11
CA ASN A 247 3.47 13.85 -5.54
C ASN A 247 3.42 13.85 -4.01
N ALA A 248 4.53 14.13 -3.32
CA ALA A 248 4.63 13.95 -1.88
C ALA A 248 3.51 14.68 -1.11
N GLU A 249 3.19 15.93 -1.46
CA GLU A 249 2.15 16.70 -0.76
C GLU A 249 0.77 16.05 -0.88
N ARG A 250 0.31 15.74 -2.09
CA ARG A 250 -0.98 15.08 -2.31
C ARG A 250 -1.03 13.69 -1.68
N SER A 251 0.08 12.96 -1.72
CA SER A 251 0.19 11.64 -1.09
C SER A 251 0.10 11.71 0.43
N ILE A 252 0.72 12.70 1.07
CA ILE A 252 0.61 12.86 2.53
C ILE A 252 -0.79 13.35 2.94
N VAL A 253 -1.45 14.19 2.13
CA VAL A 253 -2.88 14.50 2.35
C VAL A 253 -3.73 13.24 2.27
N HIS A 254 -3.45 12.38 1.27
CA HIS A 254 -4.10 11.08 1.13
C HIS A 254 -3.86 10.18 2.35
N LEU A 255 -2.65 10.14 2.91
CA LEU A 255 -2.37 9.40 4.16
C LEU A 255 -3.33 9.80 5.28
N GLY A 256 -3.55 11.10 5.47
CA GLY A 256 -4.51 11.58 6.47
C GLY A 256 -5.94 11.08 6.19
N THR A 257 -6.32 10.95 4.92
CA THR A 257 -7.62 10.42 4.52
C THR A 257 -7.71 8.92 4.79
N LEU A 258 -6.66 8.17 4.49
CA LEU A 258 -6.56 6.75 4.81
C LEU A 258 -6.69 6.50 6.31
N ILE A 259 -6.00 7.28 7.14
CA ILE A 259 -6.16 7.24 8.61
C ILE A 259 -7.62 7.48 9.00
N GLY A 260 -8.26 8.51 8.45
CA GLY A 260 -9.67 8.81 8.71
C GLY A 260 -10.61 7.66 8.35
N VAL A 261 -10.34 6.96 7.24
CA VAL A 261 -11.10 5.77 6.83
C VAL A 261 -10.86 4.61 7.80
N CYS A 262 -9.61 4.31 8.16
CA CYS A 262 -9.30 3.29 9.15
C CYS A 262 -10.05 3.53 10.47
N LEU A 263 -10.14 4.78 10.94
CA LEU A 263 -10.91 5.15 12.12
C LEU A 263 -12.41 4.89 11.98
N ALA A 264 -12.98 5.07 10.80
CA ALA A 264 -14.39 4.80 10.54
C ALA A 264 -14.73 3.30 10.47
N LEU A 265 -13.73 2.49 10.10
CA LEU A 265 -13.82 1.03 9.99
C LEU A 265 -13.66 0.31 11.34
N LEU A 266 -13.17 0.97 12.39
CA LEU A 266 -13.20 0.48 13.77
C LEU A 266 -14.65 0.36 14.27
#